data_AF-A0A249SVW1-F1
#
_entry.id   AF-A0A249SVW1-F1
#
_cell.length_a   1.000
_cell.length_b   1.000
_cell.length_c   1.000
_cell.angle_alpha   90.00
_cell.angle_beta   90.00
_cell.angle_gamma   90.00
#
_symmetry.space_group_name_H-M   'P 1'
#
loop_
_entity.id
_entity.type
_entity.pdbx_description
1 polymer ?
#
loop_
_entity_poly.entity_id
_entity_poly.type
_entity_poly.pdbx_seq_one_letter_code
_entity_poly.pdbx_strand_id
1 'polypeptide(L)'
;MCETRPLSNNEETVVSYCVHCDTIYLWHNNLLLTFNPEEFSAFHAALNRMEFEECCLLFPDYIERLIMHSPVHNVRFTFTASEWKQLKQAVEDALLMQQVYDCIR
;
A
#
# COMPACT_ATOMS: atom_id res chain seq x y z
N MET A 1 -11.05 22.27 -5.63
CA MET A 1 -11.53 21.07 -4.91
C MET A 1 -10.54 19.97 -5.29
N CYS A 2 -9.79 19.38 -4.34
CA CYS A 2 -8.82 18.33 -4.71
C CYS A 2 -9.61 17.13 -5.25
N GLU A 3 -9.49 16.85 -6.54
CA GLU A 3 -10.03 15.66 -7.19
C GLU A 3 -8.94 14.58 -7.20
N THR A 4 -9.27 13.41 -6.66
CA THR A 4 -8.41 12.23 -6.67
C THR A 4 -8.76 11.34 -7.85
N ARG A 5 -7.76 10.85 -8.57
CA ARG A 5 -7.93 9.84 -9.63
C ARG A 5 -7.56 8.46 -9.07
N PRO A 6 -8.41 7.44 -9.19
CA PRO A 6 -8.04 6.09 -8.79
C PRO A 6 -6.91 5.60 -9.70
N LEU A 7 -5.82 5.12 -9.10
CA LEU A 7 -4.70 4.46 -9.77
C LEU A 7 -4.87 2.94 -9.78
N SER A 8 -5.33 2.38 -8.66
CA SER A 8 -5.69 0.96 -8.56
C SER A 8 -6.89 0.80 -7.63
N ASN A 9 -7.66 -0.25 -7.89
CA ASN A 9 -8.84 -0.59 -7.10
C ASN A 9 -8.99 -2.11 -7.10
N ASN A 10 -8.75 -2.71 -5.94
CA ASN A 10 -9.14 -4.08 -5.63
C ASN A 10 -10.04 -4.06 -4.37
N GLU A 11 -10.68 -5.19 -4.06
CA GLU A 11 -11.80 -5.26 -3.09
C GLU A 11 -11.53 -4.51 -1.77
N GLU A 12 -10.34 -4.67 -1.20
CA GLU A 12 -9.98 -4.09 0.11
C GLU A 12 -8.94 -2.97 0.01
N THR A 13 -8.33 -2.74 -1.17
CA THR A 13 -7.27 -1.74 -1.37
C THR A 13 -7.59 -0.80 -2.53
N VAL A 14 -7.59 0.50 -2.23
CA VAL A 14 -7.73 1.56 -3.24
C VAL A 14 -6.52 2.48 -3.14
N VAL A 15 -5.83 2.66 -4.27
CA VAL A 15 -4.78 3.67 -4.41
C VAL A 15 -5.30 4.77 -5.31
N SER A 16 -5.16 6.02 -4.88
CA SER A 16 -5.57 7.19 -5.66
C SER A 16 -4.54 8.29 -5.59
N TYR A 17 -4.48 9.13 -6.61
CA TYR A 17 -3.53 10.23 -6.71
C TYR A 17 -4.25 11.56 -6.93
N CYS A 18 -3.86 12.58 -6.17
CA CYS A 18 -4.29 13.94 -6.40
C CYS A 18 -3.16 14.78 -6.96
N VAL A 19 -3.30 15.20 -8.22
CA VAL A 19 -2.30 16.03 -8.94
C VAL A 19 -2.11 17.40 -8.28
N HIS A 20 -3.17 17.97 -7.69
CA HIS A 20 -3.11 19.31 -7.09
C HIS A 20 -2.41 19.31 -5.73
N CYS A 21 -2.63 18.23 -4.99
CA CYS A 21 -2.13 18.03 -3.65
C CYS A 21 -0.77 17.27 -3.68
N ASP A 22 -0.30 16.82 -4.85
CA ASP A 22 0.84 15.91 -5.08
C ASP A 22 0.94 14.76 -4.07
N THR A 23 -0.23 14.16 -3.77
CA THR A 23 -0.37 13.16 -2.71
C THR A 23 -1.02 11.91 -3.28
N ILE A 24 -0.45 10.77 -2.93
CA ILE A 24 -0.97 9.42 -3.16
C ILE A 24 -1.63 8.95 -1.87
N TYR A 25 -2.89 8.53 -1.98
CA TYR A 25 -3.66 7.95 -0.88
C TYR A 25 -3.76 6.45 -1.12
N LEU A 26 -3.33 5.66 -0.15
CA LEU A 26 -3.55 4.21 -0.09
C LEU A 26 -4.53 3.94 1.04
N TRP A 27 -5.71 3.47 0.66
CA TRP A 27 -6.71 2.97 1.60
C TRP A 27 -6.66 1.43 1.56
N HIS A 28 -6.53 0.80 2.72
CA HIS A 28 -6.52 -0.66 2.86
C HIS A 28 -7.28 -1.05 4.14
N ASN A 29 -8.49 -1.58 4.01
CA ASN A 29 -9.38 -1.85 5.15
C ASN A 29 -9.56 -0.63 6.07
N ASN A 30 -9.01 -0.67 7.29
CA ASN A 30 -9.06 0.43 8.26
C ASN A 30 -7.81 1.34 8.23
N LEU A 31 -6.87 1.07 7.33
CA LEU A 31 -5.64 1.85 7.17
C LEU A 31 -5.81 2.89 6.06
N LEU A 32 -5.41 4.12 6.35
CA LEU A 32 -5.24 5.17 5.36
C LEU A 32 -3.81 5.68 5.47
N LEU A 33 -3.04 5.49 4.41
CA LEU A 33 -1.67 5.97 4.29
C LEU A 33 -1.60 7.05 3.21
N THR A 34 -0.78 8.07 3.45
CA THR A 34 -0.56 9.18 2.54
C THR A 34 0.91 9.29 2.23
N PHE A 35 1.23 9.48 0.95
CA PHE A 35 2.59 9.52 0.47
C PHE A 35 2.75 10.65 -0.55
N ASN A 36 3.92 11.25 -0.62
CA ASN A 36 4.38 11.86 -1.87
C ASN A 36 4.85 10.75 -2.86
N PRO A 37 5.08 11.06 -4.15
CA PRO A 37 5.50 10.05 -5.13
C PRO A 37 6.79 9.29 -4.80
N GLU A 38 7.79 9.97 -4.23
CA GLU A 38 9.07 9.35 -3.84
C GLU A 38 8.88 8.38 -2.66
N GLU A 39 8.10 8.79 -1.65
CA GLU A 39 7.74 7.96 -0.50
C GLU A 39 6.95 6.72 -0.93
N PHE A 40 6.05 6.86 -1.89
CA PHE A 40 5.27 5.74 -2.42
C PHE A 40 6.15 4.73 -3.16
N SER A 41 7.12 5.20 -3.95
CA SER A 41 8.11 4.34 -4.60
C SER A 41 9.00 3.61 -3.59
N ALA A 42 9.45 4.32 -2.55
CA ALA A 42 10.22 3.73 -1.45
C ALA A 42 9.39 2.68 -0.68
N PHE A 43 8.10 2.96 -0.46
CA PHE A 43 7.16 2.04 0.17
C PHE A 43 7.01 0.75 -0.65
N HIS A 44 6.79 0.85 -1.97
CA HIS A 44 6.75 -0.31 -2.87
C HIS A 44 8.05 -1.14 -2.80
N ALA A 45 9.22 -0.49 -2.83
CA ALA A 45 10.50 -1.18 -2.69
C ALA A 45 10.64 -1.90 -1.34
N ALA A 46 10.09 -1.34 -0.26
CA ALA A 46 10.06 -1.98 1.04
C ALA A 46 9.11 -3.21 1.06
N LEU A 47 7.92 -3.10 0.47
CA LEU A 47 6.97 -4.23 0.36
C LEU A 47 7.59 -5.43 -0.38
N ASN A 48 8.37 -5.17 -1.42
CA ASN A 48 8.99 -6.23 -2.23
C ASN A 48 10.21 -6.88 -1.57
N ARG A 49 10.73 -6.31 -0.49
CA ARG A 49 11.80 -6.94 0.31
C ARG A 49 11.25 -7.83 1.43
N MET A 50 9.94 -7.77 1.68
CA MET A 50 9.28 -8.52 2.73
C MET A 50 8.56 -9.73 2.13
N GLU A 51 8.96 -10.92 2.57
CA GLU A 51 8.28 -12.17 2.29
C GLU A 51 7.38 -12.54 3.48
N PHE A 52 6.16 -13.02 3.17
CA PHE A 52 5.16 -13.28 4.20
C PHE A 52 5.65 -14.34 5.19
N GLU A 53 6.15 -15.44 4.65
CA GLU A 53 6.59 -16.63 5.37
C GLU A 53 7.79 -16.35 6.30
N GLU A 54 8.58 -15.32 6.01
CA GLU A 54 9.74 -14.93 6.80
C GLU A 54 9.39 -13.91 7.90
N CYS A 55 8.30 -13.18 7.73
CA CYS A 55 7.92 -12.04 8.58
C CYS A 55 6.59 -12.22 9.34
N CYS A 56 5.98 -13.41 9.27
CA CYS A 56 4.72 -13.70 9.93
C CYS A 56 4.89 -14.30 11.34
N LEU A 57 3.90 -14.05 12.19
CA LEU A 57 3.76 -14.69 13.50
C LEU A 57 2.33 -15.19 13.67
N LEU A 58 2.15 -16.27 14.42
CA LEU A 58 0.84 -16.77 14.81
C LEU A 58 0.25 -15.89 15.90
N PHE A 59 -0.91 -15.28 15.64
CA PHE A 59 -1.60 -14.44 16.62
C PHE A 59 -2.49 -15.29 17.55
N PRO A 60 -2.99 -14.74 18.67
CA PRO A 60 -3.81 -15.48 19.65
C PRO A 60 -5.11 -16.09 19.09
N ASP A 61 -5.55 -15.64 17.92
CA ASP A 61 -6.70 -16.15 17.18
C ASP A 61 -6.34 -17.28 16.21
N TYR A 62 -5.10 -17.79 16.26
CA TYR A 62 -4.57 -18.86 15.41
C TYR A 62 -4.46 -18.47 13.92
N ILE A 63 -4.42 -17.17 13.62
CA ILE A 63 -4.21 -16.65 12.28
C ILE A 63 -2.77 -16.12 12.17
N GLU A 64 -2.05 -16.53 11.13
CA GLU A 64 -0.73 -15.99 10.82
C GLU A 64 -0.86 -14.58 10.23
N ARG A 65 -0.08 -13.65 10.79
CA ARG A 65 -0.04 -12.27 10.30
C ARG A 65 1.39 -11.79 10.15
N LEU A 66 1.69 -11.19 9.01
CA LEU A 66 2.91 -10.42 8.79
C LEU A 66 2.85 -9.14 9.62
N ILE A 67 3.97 -8.81 10.28
CA ILE A 67 4.10 -7.56 11.06
C ILE A 67 4.98 -6.59 10.30
N MET A 68 4.41 -5.47 9.88
CA MET A 68 5.13 -4.35 9.30
C MET A 68 5.33 -3.25 10.34
N HIS A 69 6.56 -2.76 10.43
CA HIS A 69 6.88 -1.61 11.25
C HIS A 69 6.43 -0.32 10.57
N SER A 70 5.61 0.47 11.25
CA SER A 70 5.35 1.85 10.81
C SER A 70 6.48 2.77 11.27
N PRO A 71 6.60 3.99 10.71
CA PRO A 71 7.53 5.01 11.22
C PRO A 71 7.28 5.40 12.68
N VAL A 72 6.09 5.11 13.20
CA VAL A 72 5.70 5.36 14.59
C VAL A 72 5.97 4.10 15.42
N HIS A 73 6.93 4.17 16.34
CA HIS A 73 7.47 3.01 17.07
C HIS A 73 6.41 2.13 17.77
N ASN A 74 5.33 2.73 18.26
CA ASN A 74 4.25 2.05 18.97
C ASN A 74 3.08 1.61 18.08
N VAL A 75 3.18 1.80 16.77
CA VAL A 75 2.16 1.38 15.80
C VAL A 75 2.79 0.42 14.82
N ARG A 76 2.19 -0.77 14.70
CA ARG A 76 2.57 -1.76 13.70
C ARG A 76 1.34 -2.09 12.87
N PHE A 77 1.56 -2.37 11.60
CA PHE A 77 0.52 -2.88 10.72
C PHE A 77 0.64 -4.39 10.66
N THR A 78 -0.50 -5.05 10.65
CA THR A 78 -0.56 -6.50 10.62
C THR A 78 -1.44 -6.92 9.47
N PHE A 79 -0.96 -7.85 8.66
CA PHE A 79 -1.67 -8.31 7.47
C PHE A 79 -1.73 -9.83 7.48
N THR A 80 -2.88 -10.40 7.19
CA THR A 80 -3.01 -11.80 6.78
C THR A 80 -2.32 -12.01 5.43
N ALA A 81 -2.09 -13.27 5.05
CA ALA A 81 -1.46 -13.59 3.75
C ALA A 81 -2.27 -13.03 2.56
N SER A 82 -3.60 -13.06 2.64
CA SER A 82 -4.48 -12.50 1.61
C SER A 82 -4.39 -10.98 1.54
N GLU A 83 -4.49 -10.29 2.68
CA GLU A 83 -4.37 -8.83 2.76
C GLU A 83 -3.00 -8.37 2.24
N TRP A 84 -1.93 -9.08 2.63
CA TRP A 84 -0.57 -8.78 2.20
C TRP A 84 -0.41 -8.87 0.68
N LYS A 85 -0.93 -9.94 0.08
CA LYS A 85 -0.90 -10.13 -1.37
C LYS A 85 -1.71 -9.06 -2.10
N GLN A 86 -2.90 -8.74 -1.61
CA GLN A 86 -3.76 -7.71 -2.21
C GLN A 86 -3.12 -6.32 -2.12
N LEU A 87 -2.47 -6.00 -0.99
CA LEU A 87 -1.74 -4.77 -0.81
C LEU A 87 -0.59 -4.64 -1.82
N LYS A 88 0.26 -5.68 -1.93
CA LYS A 88 1.38 -5.70 -2.89
C LYS A 88 0.87 -5.48 -4.33
N GLN A 89 -0.17 -6.21 -4.72
CA GLN A 89 -0.76 -6.08 -6.06
C GLN A 89 -1.31 -4.67 -6.32
N ALA A 90 -2.08 -4.10 -5.39
CA ALA A 90 -2.64 -2.76 -5.58
C ALA A 90 -1.55 -1.67 -5.70
N VAL A 91 -0.44 -1.80 -4.97
CA VAL A 91 0.67 -0.87 -5.06
C VAL A 91 1.40 -1.01 -6.41
N GLU A 92 1.62 -2.24 -6.87
CA GLU A 92 2.23 -2.51 -8.18
C GLU A 92 1.36 -1.99 -9.33
N ASP A 93 0.06 -2.26 -9.31
CA ASP A 93 -0.90 -1.76 -10.30
C ASP A 93 -0.94 -0.22 -10.33
N ALA A 94 -0.87 0.41 -9.16
CA ALA A 94 -0.88 1.87 -9.05
C ALA A 94 0.38 2.50 -9.66
N LEU A 95 1.56 1.90 -9.45
CA LEU A 95 2.81 2.35 -10.07
C LEU A 95 2.78 2.20 -11.58
N LEU A 96 2.25 1.07 -12.08
CA LEU A 96 2.06 0.86 -13.51
C LEU A 96 1.14 1.94 -14.11
N MET A 97 0.02 2.24 -13.46
CA MET A 97 -0.91 3.27 -13.93
C MET A 97 -0.32 4.68 -13.89
N GLN A 98 0.55 5.00 -12.93
CA GLN A 98 1.31 6.26 -12.96
C GLN A 98 2.18 6.37 -14.20
N GLN A 99 2.95 5.31 -14.54
CA GLN A 99 3.78 5.29 -15.73
C GLN A 99 2.96 5.46 -17.01
N VAL A 100 1.77 4.84 -17.07
CA VAL A 100 0.83 5.01 -18.20
C VAL A 100 0.39 6.47 -18.33
N TYR A 101 0.03 7.12 -17.22
CA TYR A 101 -0.36 8.53 -17.25
C TYR A 101 0.78 9.45 -17.64
N ASP A 102 2.01 9.15 -17.25
CA ASP A 102 3.19 9.92 -17.66
C ASP A 102 3.50 9.74 -19.16
N CYS A 103 3.21 8.57 -19.74
CA CYS A 103 3.40 8.32 -21.17
C CYS A 103 2.34 8.98 -22.08
N ILE A 104 1.13 9.22 -21.57
CA ILE A 104 0.01 9.81 -22.34
C ILE A 104 0.02 11.35 -22.27
N ARG A 105 0.95 11.91 -21.49
CA ARG A 105 1.08 13.35 -21.24
C ARG A 105 1.92 14.04 -22.32
#